data_AF-A0A4D4KIZ8-F1
#
_entry.id   AF-A0A4D4KIZ8-F1
#
_cell.length_a   1.000
_cell.length_b   1.000
_cell.length_c   1.000
_cell.angle_alpha   90.00
_cell.angle_beta   90.00
_cell.angle_gamma   90.00
#
_symmetry.space_group_name_H-M   'P 1'
#
loop_
_entity.id
_entity.type
_entity.pdbx_description
1 polymer ?
#
loop_
_entity_poly.entity_id
_entity_poly.type
_entity_poly.pdbx_seq_one_letter_code
_entity_poly.pdbx_strand_id
1 'polypeptide(L)' 'MQGMGQHDFPLDLVEAQTAWYRTYWRLADSSPTASTTSDRRRLQELSAQIAGHPYWCGPSGTPAARMELKELARREVER' A
#
# COMPACT_ATOMS: atom_id res chain seq x y z
N MET A 1 -4.94 -22.33 -16.64
CA MET A 1 -3.65 -22.32 -15.93
C MET A 1 -3.31 -20.86 -15.65
N GLN A 2 -3.81 -20.31 -14.53
CA GLN A 2 -3.58 -18.90 -14.17
C GLN A 2 -2.32 -18.82 -13.31
N GLY A 3 -1.39 -17.95 -13.74
CA GLY A 3 -0.06 -17.82 -13.17
C GLY A 3 -0.09 -17.49 -11.68
N MET A 4 0.41 -18.44 -10.91
CA MET A 4 1.13 -18.29 -9.65
C MET A 4 2.10 -17.10 -9.69
N GLY A 5 1.57 -15.89 -9.48
CA GLY A 5 2.30 -14.77 -8.89
C GLY A 5 2.14 -14.84 -7.38
N GLN A 6 2.59 -15.94 -6.76
CA GLN A 6 2.69 -16.05 -5.30
C GLN A 6 3.88 -15.20 -4.85
N HIS A 7 3.73 -13.88 -4.89
CA HIS A 7 4.70 -13.03 -4.22
C HIS A 7 4.55 -13.29 -2.72
N ASP A 8 5.64 -13.63 -2.04
CA ASP A 8 5.72 -13.95 -0.60
C ASP A 8 5.40 -12.76 0.32
N PHE A 9 4.76 -11.71 -0.21
CA PHE A 9 4.29 -10.60 0.60
C PHE A 9 3.05 -11.03 1.38
N PRO A 10 3.00 -10.77 2.70
CA PRO A 10 1.81 -11.02 3.46
C PRO A 10 0.66 -10.21 2.87
N LEU A 11 -0.52 -10.85 2.78
CA LEU A 11 -1.72 -10.24 2.22
C LEU A 11 -2.05 -8.91 2.91
N ASP A 12 -1.79 -8.81 4.22
CA ASP A 12 -1.93 -7.59 5.02
C ASP A 12 -1.13 -6.40 4.46
N LEU A 13 0.12 -6.62 4.01
CA LEU A 13 0.93 -5.57 3.38
C LEU A 13 0.35 -5.12 2.04
N VAL A 14 -0.12 -6.06 1.24
CA VAL A 14 -0.73 -5.78 -0.07
C VAL A 14 -2.05 -5.03 0.11
N GLU A 15 -2.89 -5.45 1.06
CA GLU A 15 -4.14 -4.78 1.42
C GLU A 15 -3.89 -3.37 1.98
N ALA A 16 -2.92 -3.20 2.86
CA ALA A 16 -2.56 -1.90 3.42
C ALA A 16 -2.07 -0.94 2.33
N GLN A 17 -1.21 -1.41 1.41
CA GLN A 17 -0.70 -0.60 0.30
C GLN A 17 -1.80 -0.27 -0.72
N THR A 18 -2.70 -1.20 -1.00
CA THR A 18 -3.87 -1.00 -1.87
C THR A 18 -4.82 0.02 -1.25
N ALA A 19 -5.12 -0.10 0.05
CA ALA A 19 -5.93 0.85 0.79
C ALA A 19 -5.30 2.25 0.81
N TRP A 20 -3.97 2.33 0.89
CA TRP A 20 -3.20 3.57 0.80
C TRP A 20 -3.42 4.24 -0.56
N TYR A 21 -3.26 3.49 -1.66
CA TYR A 21 -3.51 4.01 -3.01
C TYR A 21 -4.96 4.43 -3.20
N ARG A 22 -5.96 3.63 -2.78
CA ARG A 22 -7.38 4.00 -2.89
C ARG A 22 -7.71 5.28 -2.11
N THR A 23 -7.09 5.47 -0.95
CA THR A 23 -7.25 6.69 -0.15
C THR A 23 -6.54 7.87 -0.82
N TYR A 24 -5.36 7.65 -1.40
CA TYR A 24 -4.65 8.65 -2.20
C TYR A 24 -5.47 9.08 -3.42
N TRP A 25 -6.06 8.15 -4.18
CA TRP A 25 -6.92 8.46 -5.31
C TRP A 25 -8.15 9.26 -4.90
N ARG A 26 -8.82 8.88 -3.80
CA ARG A 26 -9.93 9.67 -3.24
C ARG A 26 -9.49 11.08 -2.84
N LEU A 27 -8.30 11.23 -2.27
CA LEU A 27 -7.72 12.53 -1.93
C LEU A 27 -7.28 13.35 -3.16
N ALA A 28 -6.83 12.68 -4.23
CA ALA A 28 -6.44 13.32 -5.47
C ALA A 28 -7.66 13.80 -6.28
N ASP A 29 -8.76 13.05 -6.20
CA ASP A 29 -10.06 13.39 -6.80
C ASP A 29 -10.83 14.42 -5.95
N SER A 30 -10.73 14.33 -4.62
CA SER A 30 -11.33 15.29 -3.70
C SER A 30 -10.52 16.59 -3.66
N SER A 31 -11.14 17.67 -4.11
CA SER A 31 -10.58 19.03 -4.05
C SER A 31 -10.06 19.36 -2.63
N PRO A 32 -8.93 20.09 -2.47
CA PRO A 32 -8.22 20.28 -1.20
C PRO A 32 -9.03 20.97 -0.07
N THR A 33 -10.22 21.46 -0.39
CA THR A 33 -11.13 22.19 0.51
C THR A 33 -12.12 21.28 1.27
N ALA A 34 -12.30 20.03 0.85
CA ALA A 34 -13.21 19.09 1.50
C ALA A 34 -12.47 18.22 2.53
N SER A 35 -12.45 18.66 3.80
CA SER A 35 -12.08 17.90 5.01
C SER A 35 -11.20 16.65 4.83
N THR A 36 -9.96 16.86 4.36
CA THR A 36 -8.98 15.80 4.09
C THR A 36 -8.31 15.25 5.34
N THR A 37 -8.59 15.80 6.54
CA THR A 37 -7.88 15.46 7.79
C THR A 37 -7.99 13.98 8.15
N SER A 38 -9.17 13.38 7.98
CA SER A 38 -9.40 11.96 8.29
C SER A 38 -8.71 11.03 7.30
N ASP A 39 -8.74 11.36 6.01
CA ASP A 39 -8.05 10.60 4.96
C ASP A 39 -6.53 10.73 5.08
N ARG A 40 -5.99 11.91 5.37
CA ARG A 40 -4.56 12.12 5.62
C ARG A 40 -4.08 11.35 6.85
N ARG A 41 -4.89 11.30 7.90
CA ARG A 41 -4.58 10.49 9.10
C ARG A 41 -4.54 9.02 8.74
N ARG A 42 -5.54 8.53 8.02
CA ARG A 42 -5.61 7.14 7.56
C ARG A 42 -4.42 6.76 6.68
N LEU A 43 -3.99 7.66 5.81
CA LEU A 43 -2.84 7.48 4.93
C LEU A 43 -1.51 7.35 5.72
N GLN A 44 -1.36 8.13 6.79
CA GLN A 44 -0.21 8.04 7.70
C GLN A 44 -0.23 6.76 8.54
N GLU A 45 -1.40 6.36 9.08
CA GLU A 45 -1.55 5.11 9.83
C GLU A 45 -1.21 3.89 8.95
N LEU A 46 -1.74 3.84 7.72
CA LEU A 46 -1.42 2.80 6.74
C LEU A 46 0.06 2.80 6.38
N SER A 47 0.65 3.99 6.20
CA SER A 47 2.10 4.10 5.93
C SER A 47 2.94 3.62 7.11
N ALA A 48 2.52 3.89 8.35
CA ALA A 48 3.22 3.45 9.56
C ALA A 48 3.08 1.94 9.76
N GLN A 49 1.91 1.37 9.47
CA GLN A 49 1.66 -0.07 9.52
C GLN A 49 2.51 -0.81 8.48
N ILE A 50 2.58 -0.30 7.25
CA ILE A 50 3.46 -0.84 6.20
C ILE A 50 4.91 -0.71 6.67
N ALA A 51 5.40 0.49 7.02
CA ALA A 51 6.80 0.70 7.36
C ALA A 51 7.26 -0.03 8.64
N GLY A 52 6.35 -0.22 9.60
CA GLY A 52 6.58 -0.93 10.86
C GLY A 52 6.37 -2.44 10.78
N HIS A 53 6.01 -2.98 9.61
CA HIS A 53 5.74 -4.40 9.47
C HIS A 53 7.01 -5.25 9.71
N PRO A 54 6.95 -6.33 10.52
CA PRO A 54 8.12 -7.16 10.85
C PRO A 54 8.77 -7.82 9.62
N TYR A 55 8.02 -7.96 8.52
CA TYR A 55 8.53 -8.35 7.21
C TYR A 55 9.71 -7.48 6.73
N TRP A 56 9.72 -6.18 7.02
CA TRP A 56 10.83 -5.29 6.68
C TRP A 56 12.03 -5.41 7.62
N CYS A 57 11.85 -6.00 8.79
CA CYS A 57 12.93 -6.22 9.76
C CYS A 57 13.77 -7.46 9.39
N GLY A 58 13.21 -8.37 8.59
CA GLY A 58 13.91 -9.54 8.07
C GLY A 58 14.82 -9.23 6.86
N PRO A 59 15.59 -10.23 6.39
CA PRO A 59 16.45 -10.11 5.20
C PRO A 59 15.67 -9.81 3.92
N SER A 60 14.36 -10.08 3.90
CA SER A 60 13.45 -9.74 2.81
C SER A 60 13.07 -8.25 2.76
N GLY A 61 13.44 -7.47 3.78
CA GLY A 61 13.14 -6.04 3.93
C GLY A 61 13.94 -5.11 3.01
N THR A 62 14.14 -5.50 1.76
CA THR A 62 14.99 -4.77 0.81
C THR A 62 14.24 -3.59 0.16
N PRO A 63 14.97 -2.57 -0.34
CA PRO A 63 14.34 -1.52 -1.14
C PRO A 63 13.67 -2.06 -2.42
N ALA A 64 14.17 -3.16 -2.98
CA ALA A 64 13.54 -3.85 -4.10
C ALA A 64 12.16 -4.43 -3.71
N ALA A 65 12.06 -5.10 -2.56
CA ALA A 65 10.79 -5.62 -2.04
C ALA A 65 9.75 -4.51 -1.79
N ARG A 66 10.17 -3.30 -1.40
CA ARG A 66 9.27 -2.14 -1.31
C ARG A 66 8.77 -1.67 -2.67
N MET A 67 9.62 -1.69 -3.70
CA MET A 67 9.22 -1.35 -5.07
C MET A 67 8.22 -2.38 -5.61
N GLU A 68 8.50 -3.67 -5.44
CA GLU A 68 7.59 -4.75 -5.86
C GLU A 68 6.22 -4.65 -5.18
N LEU A 69 6.18 -4.37 -3.87
CA LEU A 69 4.92 -4.16 -3.16
C LEU A 69 4.12 -2.99 -3.74
N LYS A 70 4.78 -1.86 -4.05
CA LYS A 70 4.12 -0.69 -4.64
C LYS A 70 3.60 -0.99 -6.05
N GLU A 71 4.35 -1.72 -6.86
CA GLU A 71 3.94 -2.14 -8.20
C GLU A 71 2.76 -3.11 -8.16
N LEU A 72 2.79 -4.09 -7.25
CA LEU A 72 1.68 -5.03 -7.04
C LEU A 72 0.41 -4.30 -6.61
N ALA A 73 0.50 -3.46 -5.57
CA ALA A 73 -0.65 -2.70 -5.09
C ALA A 73 -1.19 -1.73 -6.13
N ARG A 74 -0.32 -1.13 -6.96
CA ARG A 74 -0.76 -0.30 -8.08
C ARG A 74 -1.57 -1.11 -9.09
N ARG A 75 -1.10 -2.30 -9.48
CA ARG A 75 -1.83 -3.20 -10.39
C ARG A 75 -3.18 -3.64 -9.82
N GLU A 76 -3.27 -3.87 -8.51
CA GLU A 76 -4.54 -4.24 -7.85
C GLU A 76 -5.54 -3.08 -7.81
N VAL A 77 -5.08 -1.83 -7.79
CA VAL A 77 -5.95 -0.64 -7.85
C VAL A 77 -6.37 -0.31 -9.28
N GLU A 78 -5.52 -0.61 -10.26
CA GLU A 78 -5.80 -0.43 -11.70
C GLU A 78 -6.69 -1.54 -12.28
N ARG A 79 -6.91 -2.64 -11.54
CA ARG A 79 -7.78 -3.76 -11.93
C ARG A 79 -9.24 -3.50 -11.54
#